data_AF-A0A2P8IAX5-F1
#
_entry.id   AF-A0A2P8IAX5-F1
#
_cell.length_a   1.000
_cell.length_b   1.000
_cell.length_c   1.000
_cell.angle_alpha   90.00
_cell.angle_beta   90.00
_cell.angle_gamma   90.00
#
_symmetry.space_group_name_H-M   'P 1'
#
loop_
_entity.id
_entity.type
_entity.pdbx_description
1 polymer ?
#
loop_
_entity_poly.entity_id
_entity_poly.type
_entity_poly.pdbx_seq_one_letter_code
_entity_poly.pdbx_strand_id
1 'polypeptide(L)'
;MDTTPGTPPEATPRNKHRGCLLNVVLFVVGAIVGTGLTATAAVLLFLPSVTLTSTNEGTPNVYTKQRSSLLGGTDHEVWLGRSPDHGHVVEIPSGWGDKPEVDRRPDGVELKFDHGGRIFVPESSYVGGR
;
A
#
# COMPACT_ATOMS: atom_id res chain seq x y z
N MET A 1 64.72 -60.19 -14.14
CA MET A 1 63.97 -59.51 -15.22
C MET A 1 62.59 -59.26 -14.69
N ASP A 2 62.39 -58.03 -14.23
CA ASP A 2 61.19 -57.51 -13.58
C ASP A 2 59.97 -57.52 -14.49
N THR A 3 58.80 -57.77 -13.91
CA THR A 3 57.53 -57.28 -14.46
C THR A 3 56.56 -57.06 -13.30
N THR A 4 56.60 -55.85 -12.74
CA THR A 4 55.70 -55.35 -11.71
C THR A 4 54.27 -55.21 -12.29
N PRO A 5 53.20 -55.65 -11.58
CA PRO A 5 51.85 -55.33 -11.98
C PRO A 5 51.52 -53.89 -11.58
N GLY A 6 51.21 -53.04 -12.56
CA GLY A 6 50.76 -51.67 -12.32
C GLY A 6 49.36 -51.64 -11.72
N THR A 7 49.25 -51.11 -10.49
CA THR A 7 47.99 -50.77 -9.83
C THR A 7 47.21 -49.73 -10.64
N PRO A 8 45.89 -49.88 -10.86
CA PRO A 8 45.10 -48.86 -11.56
C PRO A 8 44.97 -47.60 -10.69
N PRO A 9 44.97 -46.39 -11.29
CA PRO A 9 44.79 -45.15 -10.53
C PRO A 9 43.38 -45.10 -9.93
N GLU A 10 43.35 -44.93 -8.61
CA GLU A 10 42.16 -44.69 -7.80
C GLU A 10 41.38 -43.49 -8.35
N ALA A 11 40.21 -43.76 -8.94
CA ALA A 11 39.32 -42.73 -9.46
C ALA A 11 38.84 -41.86 -8.30
N THR A 12 39.43 -40.67 -8.17
CA THR A 12 39.10 -39.72 -7.11
C THR A 12 37.63 -39.26 -7.26
N PRO A 13 36.71 -39.55 -6.32
CA PRO A 13 35.33 -39.10 -6.44
C PRO A 13 35.19 -37.67 -5.91
N ARG A 14 35.81 -36.68 -6.59
CA ARG A 14 35.91 -35.32 -6.01
C ARG A 14 34.88 -34.28 -6.48
N ASN A 15 33.91 -34.65 -7.32
CA ASN A 15 32.98 -33.65 -7.90
C ASN A 15 31.48 -33.87 -7.60
N LYS A 16 31.05 -35.03 -7.10
CA LYS A 16 29.61 -35.30 -6.87
C LYS A 16 29.04 -34.48 -5.69
N HIS A 17 29.84 -34.28 -4.64
CA HIS A 17 29.44 -33.49 -3.47
C HIS A 17 29.33 -31.98 -3.76
N ARG A 18 30.18 -31.43 -4.64
CA ARG A 18 30.12 -30.00 -5.01
C ARG A 18 28.86 -29.66 -5.82
N GLY A 19 28.48 -30.52 -6.78
CA GLY A 19 27.23 -30.33 -7.55
C GLY A 19 25.98 -30.49 -6.69
N CYS A 20 25.99 -31.46 -5.75
CA CYS A 20 24.89 -31.63 -4.79
C CYS A 20 24.73 -30.41 -3.88
N LEU A 21 25.83 -29.91 -3.31
CA LEU A 21 25.79 -28.75 -2.42
C LEU A 21 25.39 -27.45 -3.16
N LEU A 22 25.83 -27.28 -4.41
CA LEU A 22 25.42 -26.15 -5.25
C LEU A 22 23.91 -26.16 -5.53
N ASN A 23 23.33 -27.32 -5.83
CA ASN A 23 21.88 -27.46 -6.05
C ASN A 23 21.08 -27.14 -4.79
N VAL A 24 21.56 -27.59 -3.61
CA VAL A 24 20.91 -27.27 -2.33
C VAL A 24 20.98 -25.78 -2.04
N VAL A 25 22.13 -25.12 -2.26
CA VAL A 25 22.26 -23.67 -2.07
C VAL A 25 21.35 -22.91 -3.03
N LEU A 26 21.31 -23.27 -4.31
CA LEU A 26 20.40 -22.67 -5.29
C LEU A 26 18.93 -22.83 -4.88
N PHE A 27 18.55 -24.01 -4.38
CA PHE A 27 17.20 -24.26 -3.89
C PHE A 27 16.85 -23.38 -2.69
N VAL A 28 17.74 -23.29 -1.70
CA VAL A 28 17.52 -22.47 -0.50
C VAL A 28 17.44 -20.98 -0.87
N VAL A 29 18.33 -20.50 -1.72
CA VAL A 29 18.29 -19.10 -2.22
C VAL A 29 16.99 -18.86 -2.99
N GLY A 30 16.61 -19.78 -3.87
CA GLY A 30 15.35 -19.70 -4.62
C GLY A 30 14.13 -19.67 -3.70
N ALA A 31 14.12 -20.47 -2.64
CA ALA A 31 13.04 -20.49 -1.65
C ALA A 31 12.95 -19.18 -0.86
N ILE A 32 14.09 -18.61 -0.44
CA ILE A 32 14.13 -17.32 0.27
C ILE A 32 13.65 -16.19 -0.64
N VAL A 33 14.17 -16.13 -1.87
CA VAL A 33 13.78 -15.10 -2.85
C VAL A 33 12.30 -15.23 -3.21
N GLY A 34 11.82 -16.45 -3.47
CA GLY A 34 10.42 -16.72 -3.77
C GLY A 34 9.50 -16.31 -2.64
N THR A 35 9.82 -16.69 -1.41
CA THR A 35 9.03 -16.33 -0.22
C THR A 35 9.03 -14.82 0.00
N GLY A 36 10.19 -14.16 -0.15
CA GLY A 36 10.31 -12.71 -0.05
C GLY A 36 9.45 -11.99 -1.09
N LEU A 37 9.48 -12.46 -2.34
CA LEU A 37 8.66 -11.91 -3.41
C LEU A 37 7.16 -12.11 -3.13
N THR A 38 6.75 -13.31 -2.71
CA THR A 38 5.34 -13.59 -2.37
C THR A 38 4.86 -12.74 -1.20
N ALA A 39 5.67 -12.58 -0.16
CA ALA A 39 5.33 -11.72 0.98
C ALA A 39 5.19 -10.26 0.53
N THR A 40 6.11 -9.77 -0.30
CA THR A 40 6.06 -8.40 -0.82
C THR A 40 4.83 -8.19 -1.71
N ALA A 41 4.56 -9.14 -2.61
CA ALA A 41 3.39 -9.12 -3.47
C ALA A 41 2.08 -9.15 -2.67
N ALA A 42 2.01 -9.96 -1.61
CA ALA A 42 0.86 -9.98 -0.71
C ALA A 42 0.68 -8.61 -0.05
N VAL A 43 1.74 -8.03 0.53
CA VAL A 43 1.64 -6.70 1.15
C VAL A 43 1.16 -5.65 0.15
N LEU A 44 1.72 -5.62 -1.07
CA LEU A 44 1.32 -4.63 -2.07
C LEU A 44 -0.12 -4.82 -2.57
N LEU A 45 -0.60 -6.06 -2.69
CA LEU A 45 -1.97 -6.37 -3.10
C LEU A 45 -2.99 -6.15 -1.98
N PHE A 46 -2.57 -6.29 -0.72
CA PHE A 46 -3.41 -6.16 0.45
C PHE A 46 -3.28 -4.80 1.18
N LEU A 47 -2.55 -3.83 0.61
CA LEU A 47 -2.57 -2.47 1.13
C LEU A 47 -3.74 -1.70 0.51
N PRO A 48 -4.62 -1.09 1.33
CA PRO A 48 -5.66 -0.21 0.80
C PRO A 48 -5.01 0.98 0.08
N SER A 49 -5.42 1.20 -1.17
CA SER A 49 -4.94 2.34 -1.95
C SER A 49 -5.75 3.57 -1.57
N VAL A 50 -5.06 4.68 -1.29
CA VAL A 50 -5.66 6.00 -1.07
C VAL A 50 -5.27 6.89 -2.23
N THR A 51 -6.25 7.35 -3.00
CA THR A 51 -6.05 8.28 -4.12
C THR A 51 -6.69 9.61 -3.79
N LEU A 52 -5.93 10.70 -3.91
CA LEU A 52 -6.47 12.06 -3.84
C LEU A 52 -7.25 12.34 -5.13
N THR A 53 -8.57 12.51 -5.04
CA THR A 53 -9.45 12.69 -6.20
C THR A 53 -9.78 14.15 -6.47
N SER A 54 -9.76 15.01 -5.45
CA SER A 54 -10.03 16.44 -5.62
C SER A 54 -9.33 17.26 -4.55
N THR A 55 -8.94 18.49 -4.92
CA THR A 55 -8.39 19.50 -4.02
C THR A 55 -9.14 20.80 -4.26
N ASN A 56 -9.66 21.38 -3.18
CA ASN A 56 -10.25 22.71 -3.15
C ASN A 56 -9.44 23.57 -2.17
N GLU A 57 -8.62 24.46 -2.71
CA GLU A 57 -7.76 25.33 -1.93
C GLU A 57 -8.56 26.42 -1.21
N GLY A 58 -8.14 26.78 0.00
CA GLY A 58 -8.74 27.84 0.80
C GLY A 58 -8.37 27.73 2.28
N THR A 59 -9.11 28.43 3.13
CA THR A 59 -8.93 28.35 4.59
C THR A 59 -10.19 27.75 5.21
N PRO A 60 -10.24 26.43 5.49
CA PRO A 60 -9.19 25.41 5.29
C PRO A 60 -9.13 24.88 3.85
N ASN A 61 -8.06 24.15 3.53
CA ASN A 61 -8.01 23.35 2.32
C ASN A 61 -8.92 22.13 2.51
N VAL A 62 -9.59 21.74 1.44
CA VAL A 62 -10.48 20.58 1.43
C VAL A 62 -9.96 19.59 0.40
N TYR A 63 -9.70 18.38 0.84
CA TYR A 63 -9.14 17.29 0.03
C TYR A 63 -10.11 16.12 0.01
N THR A 64 -10.60 15.75 -1.16
CA THR A 64 -11.38 14.51 -1.31
C THR A 64 -10.43 13.37 -1.63
N LYS A 65 -10.53 12.30 -0.85
CA LYS A 65 -9.78 11.06 -1.06
C LYS A 65 -10.72 9.91 -1.29
N GLN A 66 -10.32 9.02 -2.19
CA GLN A 66 -10.94 7.72 -2.38
C GLN A 66 -10.05 6.66 -1.76
N ARG A 67 -10.60 5.82 -0.88
CA ARG A 67 -9.94 4.66 -0.31
C ARG A 67 -10.55 3.39 -0.90
N SER A 68 -9.73 2.59 -1.55
CA SER A 68 -10.13 1.25 -1.98
C SER A 68 -9.90 0.26 -0.84
N SER A 69 -10.96 -0.44 -0.43
CA SER A 69 -10.89 -1.53 0.54
C SER A 69 -10.55 -2.86 -0.15
N LEU A 70 -10.02 -3.80 0.63
CA LEU A 70 -9.61 -5.13 0.17
C LEU A 70 -10.77 -6.03 -0.25
N LEU A 71 -11.99 -5.69 0.17
CA LEU A 71 -13.20 -6.45 -0.12
C LEU A 71 -13.98 -5.86 -1.32
N GLY A 72 -13.35 -4.99 -2.12
CA GLY A 72 -13.94 -4.42 -3.33
C GLY A 72 -14.86 -3.22 -3.10
N GLY A 73 -14.93 -2.69 -1.87
CA GLY A 73 -15.63 -1.44 -1.56
C GLY A 73 -14.74 -0.22 -1.80
N THR A 74 -15.32 0.86 -2.32
CA THR A 74 -14.67 2.18 -2.43
C THR A 74 -15.35 3.15 -1.49
N ASP A 75 -14.59 3.64 -0.52
CA ASP A 75 -15.04 4.66 0.42
C ASP A 75 -14.48 6.01 0.00
N HIS A 76 -15.25 7.07 0.23
CA HIS A 76 -14.82 8.44 -0.05
C HIS A 76 -14.78 9.22 1.27
N GLU A 77 -13.71 9.99 1.45
CA GLU A 77 -13.47 10.79 2.64
C GLU A 77 -13.13 12.22 2.21
N VAL A 78 -13.58 13.20 2.99
CA VAL A 78 -13.23 14.60 2.85
C VAL A 78 -12.35 15.00 4.01
N TRP A 79 -11.17 15.53 3.70
CA TRP A 79 -10.18 15.96 4.67
C TRP A 79 -10.12 17.49 4.67
N LEU A 80 -10.37 18.10 5.82
CA LEU A 80 -10.32 19.55 6.03
C LEU A 80 -9.09 19.90 6.85
N GLY A 81 -8.12 20.59 6.26
CA GLY A 81 -6.85 20.86 6.94
C GLY A 81 -5.90 21.75 6.16
N ARG A 82 -4.64 21.80 6.61
CA ARG A 82 -3.58 22.57 5.93
C ARG A 82 -2.91 21.76 4.82
N SER A 83 -2.83 20.45 4.98
CA SER A 83 -2.20 19.54 4.02
C SER A 83 -3.09 18.31 3.80
N PRO A 84 -2.90 17.57 2.70
CA PRO A 84 -3.69 16.37 2.46
C PRO A 84 -3.52 15.33 3.58
N ASP A 85 -2.37 15.28 4.26
CA ASP A 85 -2.07 14.27 5.28
C ASP A 85 -2.43 14.69 6.71
N HIS A 86 -2.79 15.96 6.93
CA HIS A 86 -3.14 16.49 8.23
C HIS A 86 -4.42 17.33 8.16
N GLY A 87 -5.47 16.82 8.78
CA GLY A 87 -6.76 17.49 8.86
C GLY A 87 -7.84 16.69 9.56
N HIS A 88 -9.00 17.31 9.71
CA HIS A 88 -10.22 16.65 10.16
C HIS A 88 -10.81 15.80 9.03
N VAL A 89 -11.17 14.56 9.33
CA VAL A 89 -11.71 13.62 8.34
C VAL A 89 -13.22 13.51 8.50
N VAL A 90 -13.93 13.60 7.38
CA VAL A 90 -15.37 13.39 7.27
C VAL A 90 -15.60 12.26 6.28
N GLU A 91 -16.23 11.18 6.74
CA GLU A 91 -16.64 10.06 5.88
C GLU A 91 -17.87 10.47 5.05
N ILE A 92 -17.84 10.20 3.75
CA ILE A 92 -18.97 10.44 2.86
C ILE A 92 -19.89 9.20 2.91
N PRO A 93 -21.18 9.35 3.28
CA PRO A 93 -22.12 8.24 3.28
C PRO A 93 -22.24 7.56 1.92
N SER A 94 -22.42 6.24 1.92
CA SER A 94 -22.58 5.46 0.69
C SER A 94 -23.78 5.97 -0.13
N GLY A 95 -23.58 6.16 -1.44
CA GLY A 95 -24.61 6.65 -2.35
C GLY A 95 -24.67 8.17 -2.50
N TRP A 96 -23.84 8.93 -1.79
CA TRP A 96 -23.65 10.36 -2.03
C TRP A 96 -22.58 10.58 -3.10
N GLY A 97 -22.61 11.75 -3.76
CA GLY A 97 -21.56 12.14 -4.70
C GLY A 97 -20.18 12.22 -4.00
N ASP A 98 -19.11 12.00 -4.75
CA ASP A 98 -17.73 12.04 -4.24
C ASP A 98 -17.12 13.46 -4.27
N LYS A 99 -17.73 14.39 -5.00
CA LYS A 99 -17.26 15.76 -5.18
C LYS A 99 -18.21 16.76 -4.52
N PRO A 100 -18.03 17.06 -3.22
CA PRO A 100 -18.84 18.07 -2.58
C PRO A 100 -18.52 19.46 -3.13
N GLU A 101 -19.54 20.29 -3.27
CA GLU A 101 -19.38 21.73 -3.33
C GLU A 101 -19.04 22.25 -1.94
N VAL A 102 -18.01 23.10 -1.85
CA VAL A 102 -17.46 23.59 -0.59
C VAL A 102 -17.94 25.03 -0.36
N ASP A 103 -18.76 25.23 0.67
CA ASP A 103 -19.25 26.54 1.10
C ASP A 103 -18.58 26.92 2.44
N ARG A 104 -17.61 27.85 2.38
CA ARG A 104 -16.84 28.30 3.54
C ARG A 104 -17.56 29.44 4.23
N ARG A 105 -17.80 29.29 5.53
CA ARG A 105 -18.52 30.24 6.38
C ARG A 105 -17.68 30.66 7.59
N PRO A 106 -18.02 31.77 8.25
CA PRO A 106 -17.30 32.22 9.43
C PRO A 106 -17.29 31.23 10.61
N ASP A 107 -18.26 30.32 10.66
CA ASP A 107 -18.45 29.33 11.72
C ASP A 107 -17.98 27.92 11.35
N GLY A 108 -17.61 27.69 10.09
CA GLY A 108 -17.30 26.34 9.61
C GLY A 108 -17.28 26.21 8.08
N VAL A 109 -17.30 24.96 7.62
CA VAL A 109 -17.42 24.59 6.21
C VAL A 109 -18.66 23.73 6.03
N GLU A 110 -19.53 24.10 5.10
CA GLU A 110 -20.62 23.24 4.64
C GLU A 110 -20.20 22.51 3.37
N LEU A 111 -20.23 21.18 3.43
CA LEU A 111 -20.02 20.27 2.30
C LEU A 111 -21.39 19.91 1.73
N LYS A 112 -21.64 20.29 0.47
CA LYS A 112 -22.90 20.01 -0.23
C LYS A 112 -22.64 18.94 -1.28
N PHE A 113 -23.38 17.85 -1.19
CA PHE A 113 -23.26 16.70 -2.08
C PHE A 113 -24.39 16.68 -3.09
N ASP A 114 -24.13 16.09 -4.25
CA ASP A 114 -25.16 15.78 -5.23
C ASP A 114 -26.26 14.96 -4.55
N HIS A 115 -27.53 15.25 -4.86
CA HIS A 115 -28.75 14.67 -4.24
C HIS A 115 -29.15 15.28 -2.88
N GLY A 116 -28.56 16.42 -2.50
CA GLY A 116 -29.04 17.24 -1.39
C GLY A 116 -28.49 16.86 -0.01
N GLY A 117 -27.56 15.92 0.04
CA GLY A 117 -26.79 15.62 1.24
C GLY A 117 -25.95 16.83 1.66
N ARG A 118 -25.97 17.16 2.95
CA ARG A 118 -25.18 18.28 3.49
C ARG A 118 -24.53 17.87 4.79
N ILE A 119 -23.26 18.21 4.94
CA ILE A 119 -22.52 18.02 6.19
C ILE A 119 -21.92 19.38 6.56
N PHE A 120 -22.24 19.86 7.75
CA PHE A 120 -21.61 21.04 8.31
C PHE A 120 -20.48 20.62 9.24
N VAL A 121 -19.29 21.14 8.98
CA VAL A 121 -18.08 20.92 9.77
C VAL A 121 -17.75 22.22 10.49
N PRO A 122 -17.86 22.28 11.82
CA PRO A 122 -17.58 23.51 12.56
C PRO A 122 -16.08 23.83 12.54
N GLU A 123 -15.73 25.12 12.60
CA GLU A 123 -14.34 25.58 12.51
C GLU A 123 -13.43 24.92 13.54
N SER A 124 -13.93 24.75 14.77
CA SER A 124 -13.22 24.08 15.86
C SER A 124 -12.74 22.66 15.54
N SER A 125 -13.37 21.96 14.58
CA SER A 125 -13.00 20.60 14.21
C SER A 125 -11.72 20.52 13.39
N TYR A 126 -11.38 21.56 12.61
CA TYR A 126 -10.23 21.55 11.70
C TYR A 126 -9.18 22.62 12.01
N VAL A 127 -9.48 23.63 12.82
CA VAL A 127 -8.51 24.67 13.22
C VAL A 127 -7.57 24.21 14.35
N GLY A 128 -7.87 23.10 15.02
CA GLY A 128 -7.07 22.53 16.11
C GLY A 128 -6.62 21.08 15.94
N GLY A 129 -6.77 20.49 14.74
CA GLY A 129 -6.43 19.09 14.49
C GLY A 129 -4.93 18.82 14.71
N ARG A 130 -4.62 17.90 15.63
CA ARG A 130 -3.26 17.45 15.99
C ARG A 130 -2.53 16.76 14.85
#